data_AF-A0A972GML2-F1
#
_entry.id   AF-A0A972GML2-F1
#
_cell.length_a   1.000
_cell.length_b   1.000
_cell.length_c   1.000
_cell.angle_alpha   90.00
_cell.angle_beta   90.00
_cell.angle_gamma   90.00
#
_symmetry.space_group_name_H-M   'P 1'
#
loop_
_entity.id
_entity.type
_entity.pdbx_description
1 polymer ?
#
loop_
_entity_poly.entity_id
_entity_poly.type
_entity_poly.pdbx_seq_one_letter_code
_entity_poly.pdbx_strand_id
1 'polypeptide(L)'
;MKRVVMFGIGLLGGVGAGLTLWWGRRQYRQRQIIGRLTCAAPSMHFAVGQFLVFWEKEDGGQLRIYHQEQPERPLWSSIAGQGFVAAARGTETITEVRGNFFVYDRLHTLCVDQQIERLSATRQTVTLSGILQQRRGHAKVDYMLTLTASSSNQLSFTLEFADSSYNRAYLTYASDPDEHFFGFGEQFSCFNLKGKRLPIFVMEQGIGRGAQPITLGAHLQACAGGAWHTSYAGVPHYITSQLRSLFLENYEYVVFDMRQPDRVQIQLFADRMVGRLIYGATPRQLIEEYTTYTGRMRPLPDWIHDGAIVGLQGGTEQVRHLWAVLRAHNIPITALWLQDWVGRRTTSFGEQLWWNWELDRERYPEWEQLRNDLAEQGIRILIYINPFFVDTSEKSSVQRNLFAEAKTRGFLVKRPNGEPYLLRSTDFDAGLLDITNPAARIWMQDIIKEQVVGVGARVAPRCVALLGRVGNAVSQ
;
A
#
# COMPACT_ATOMS: atom_id res chain seq x y z
N MET A 1 -51.95 9.24 23.85
CA MET A 1 -50.82 9.84 23.09
C MET A 1 -49.56 10.19 23.90
N LYS A 2 -49.52 10.15 25.26
CA LYS A 2 -48.31 10.50 26.03
C LYS A 2 -47.34 9.34 26.38
N ARG A 3 -47.67 8.07 26.12
CA ARG A 3 -46.81 6.91 26.43
C ARG A 3 -45.94 6.42 25.25
N VAL A 4 -46.23 6.81 24.01
CA VAL A 4 -45.47 6.37 22.82
C VAL A 4 -44.25 7.26 22.54
N VAL A 5 -44.30 8.54 22.95
CA VAL A 5 -43.16 9.48 22.76
C VAL A 5 -41.99 9.21 23.71
N MET A 6 -42.25 8.64 24.88
CA MET A 6 -41.20 8.38 25.89
C MET A 6 -40.34 7.14 25.54
N PHE A 7 -40.87 6.19 24.77
CA PHE A 7 -40.12 5.02 24.30
C PHE A 7 -39.18 5.35 23.12
N GLY A 8 -39.55 6.30 22.26
CA GLY A 8 -38.70 6.75 21.14
C GLY A 8 -37.45 7.51 21.60
N ILE A 9 -37.55 8.31 22.67
CA ILE A 9 -36.42 9.07 23.24
C ILE A 9 -35.45 8.16 24.01
N GLY A 10 -35.96 7.12 24.70
CA GLY A 10 -35.13 6.12 25.38
C GLY A 10 -34.30 5.24 24.44
N LEU A 11 -34.86 4.86 23.27
CA LEU A 11 -34.14 4.09 22.25
C LEU A 11 -33.08 4.94 21.52
N LEU A 12 -33.38 6.20 21.18
CA LEU A 12 -32.40 7.13 20.61
C LEU A 12 -31.27 7.47 21.62
N GLY A 13 -31.60 7.64 22.91
CA GLY A 13 -30.62 7.82 23.98
C GLY A 13 -29.74 6.59 24.22
N GLY A 14 -30.32 5.39 24.16
CA GLY A 14 -29.58 4.12 24.29
C GLY A 14 -28.66 3.82 23.10
N VAL A 15 -29.11 4.09 21.88
CA VAL A 15 -28.28 3.98 20.65
C VAL A 15 -27.17 5.04 20.66
N GLY A 16 -27.47 6.28 21.05
CA GLY A 16 -26.48 7.35 21.19
C GLY A 16 -25.43 7.06 22.25
N ALA A 17 -25.83 6.54 23.43
CA ALA A 17 -24.90 6.11 24.47
C ALA A 17 -24.05 4.91 24.04
N GLY A 18 -24.67 3.94 23.34
CA GLY A 18 -23.98 2.77 22.78
C GLY A 18 -22.92 3.14 21.74
N LEU A 19 -23.25 4.05 20.82
CA LEU A 19 -22.32 4.58 19.81
C LEU A 19 -21.18 5.38 20.44
N THR A 20 -21.48 6.19 21.46
CA THR A 20 -20.47 6.97 22.19
C THR A 20 -19.51 6.06 22.95
N LEU A 21 -20.02 5.03 23.63
CA LEU A 21 -19.21 4.01 24.31
C LEU A 21 -18.38 3.20 23.33
N TRP A 22 -18.94 2.81 22.19
CA TRP A 22 -18.20 2.10 21.13
C TRP A 22 -17.07 2.97 20.54
N TRP A 23 -17.36 4.23 20.24
CA TRP A 23 -16.39 5.18 19.72
C TRP A 23 -15.28 5.46 20.75
N GLY A 24 -15.64 5.68 22.02
CA GLY A 24 -14.68 5.85 23.11
C GLY A 24 -13.82 4.61 23.33
N ARG A 25 -14.39 3.40 23.29
CA ARG A 25 -13.63 2.14 23.35
C ARG A 25 -12.69 1.98 22.16
N ARG A 26 -13.11 2.35 20.96
CA ARG A 26 -12.28 2.31 19.75
C ARG A 26 -11.11 3.28 19.86
N GLN A 27 -11.35 4.53 20.24
CA GLN A 27 -10.30 5.54 20.45
C GLN A 27 -9.32 5.08 21.53
N TYR A 28 -9.82 4.55 22.65
CA TYR A 28 -8.98 4.01 23.72
C TYR A 28 -8.11 2.85 23.24
N ARG A 29 -8.63 1.93 22.44
CA ARG A 29 -7.86 0.80 21.90
C ARG A 29 -6.84 1.21 20.85
N GLN A 30 -7.12 2.27 20.10
CA GLN A 30 -6.23 2.78 19.07
C GLN A 30 -5.23 3.80 19.61
N ARG A 31 -5.23 4.12 20.90
CA ARG A 31 -4.30 5.10 21.47
C ARG A 31 -2.86 4.65 21.31
N GLN A 32 -1.95 5.62 21.19
CA GLN A 32 -0.53 5.32 21.22
C GLN A 32 -0.12 4.71 22.57
N ILE A 33 0.82 3.80 22.49
CA ILE A 33 1.33 3.04 23.62
C ILE A 33 2.53 3.78 24.22
N ILE A 34 2.59 3.88 25.54
CA ILE A 34 3.68 4.55 26.27
C ILE A 34 4.30 3.57 27.25
N GLY A 35 5.56 3.23 26.99
CA GLY A 35 6.39 2.34 27.79
C GLY A 35 7.35 3.08 28.71
N ARG A 36 7.77 2.44 29.81
CA ARG A 36 8.94 2.90 30.58
C ARG A 36 10.21 2.33 29.95
N LEU A 37 11.30 3.09 30.00
CA LEU A 37 12.62 2.62 29.60
C LEU A 37 13.47 2.37 30.84
N THR A 38 14.14 1.23 30.87
CA THR A 38 15.20 0.95 31.85
C THR A 38 16.43 0.44 31.12
N CYS A 39 17.60 0.92 31.54
CA CYS A 39 18.86 0.48 30.97
C CYS A 39 19.96 0.58 32.03
N ALA A 40 20.76 -0.47 32.14
CA ALA A 40 21.94 -0.47 33.01
C ALA A 40 23.18 0.08 32.30
N ALA A 41 23.23 0.04 30.96
CA ALA A 41 24.40 0.39 30.17
C ALA A 41 24.77 1.88 30.31
N PRO A 42 26.08 2.22 30.40
CA PRO A 42 26.54 3.60 30.37
C PRO A 42 26.26 4.26 29.01
N SER A 43 26.38 5.59 28.93
CA SER A 43 26.32 6.29 27.65
C SER A 43 27.40 5.76 26.70
N MET A 44 27.04 5.52 25.44
CA MET A 44 27.93 4.99 24.40
C MET A 44 27.62 5.61 23.06
N HIS A 45 28.66 5.97 22.30
CA HIS A 45 28.52 6.54 20.97
C HIS A 45 29.23 5.64 19.95
N PHE A 46 28.58 5.38 18.82
CA PHE A 46 29.09 4.50 17.78
C PHE A 46 29.04 5.19 16.43
N ALA A 47 30.07 4.96 15.62
CA ALA A 47 30.03 5.26 14.20
C ALA A 47 29.65 3.99 13.42
N VAL A 48 28.64 4.08 12.57
CA VAL A 48 28.15 3.00 11.72
C VAL A 48 28.13 3.52 10.28
N GLY A 49 29.19 3.23 9.53
CA GLY A 49 29.41 3.91 8.24
C GLY A 49 29.50 5.43 8.43
N GLN A 50 28.63 6.18 7.75
CA GLN A 50 28.50 7.64 7.86
C GLN A 50 27.48 8.10 8.92
N PHE A 51 26.92 7.16 9.68
CA PHE A 51 25.94 7.45 10.72
C PHE A 51 26.59 7.47 12.09
N LEU A 52 26.05 8.29 12.98
CA LEU A 52 26.44 8.36 14.38
C LEU A 52 25.25 7.92 15.23
N VAL A 53 25.44 6.90 16.05
CA VAL A 53 24.42 6.34 16.95
C VAL A 53 24.83 6.63 18.38
N PHE A 54 24.03 7.44 19.07
CA PHE A 54 24.25 7.86 20.44
C PHE A 54 23.24 7.19 21.36
N TRP A 55 23.75 6.46 22.34
CA TRP A 55 22.98 6.05 23.50
C TRP A 55 23.41 6.92 24.68
N GLU A 56 22.50 7.71 25.23
CA GLU A 56 22.74 8.57 26.39
C GLU A 56 21.90 8.07 27.56
N LYS A 57 22.53 7.80 28.71
CA LYS A 57 21.83 7.31 29.91
C LYS A 57 21.10 8.42 30.68
N GLU A 58 21.47 9.68 30.46
CA GLU A 58 20.87 10.85 31.10
C GLU A 58 19.37 10.95 30.79
N ASP A 59 18.63 11.62 31.66
CA ASP A 59 17.16 11.78 31.56
C ASP A 59 16.36 10.47 31.37
N GLY A 60 16.87 9.36 31.90
CA GLY A 60 16.23 8.05 31.86
C GLY A 60 16.53 7.22 30.61
N GLY A 61 17.43 7.68 29.74
CA GLY A 61 17.87 6.94 28.56
C GLY A 61 17.30 7.50 27.26
N GLN A 62 18.16 7.71 26.26
CA GLN A 62 17.76 8.16 24.94
C GLN A 62 18.68 7.60 23.85
N LEU A 63 18.09 7.15 22.75
CA LEU A 63 18.78 6.74 21.53
C LEU A 63 18.60 7.82 20.47
N ARG A 64 19.70 8.34 19.90
CA ARG A 64 19.69 9.34 18.83
C ARG A 64 20.57 8.89 17.67
N ILE A 65 20.11 9.16 16.45
CA ILE A 65 20.78 8.79 15.21
C ILE A 65 20.97 10.04 14.36
N TYR A 66 22.22 10.29 13.97
CA TYR A 66 22.63 11.41 13.15
C TYR A 66 23.40 10.93 11.92
N HIS A 67 23.64 11.85 11.00
CA HIS A 67 24.59 11.67 9.90
C HIS A 67 25.83 12.54 10.16
N GLN A 68 27.02 12.05 9.79
CA GLN A 68 28.29 12.76 10.02
C GLN A 68 28.36 14.12 9.33
N GLU A 69 27.73 14.26 8.16
CA GLU A 69 27.68 15.54 7.43
C GLU A 69 26.74 16.56 8.09
N GLN A 70 25.86 16.14 9.02
CA GLN A 70 24.92 17.03 9.69
C GLN A 70 24.62 16.59 11.14
N PRO A 71 25.62 16.67 12.04
CA PRO A 71 25.54 16.11 13.39
C PRO A 71 24.57 16.87 14.32
N GLU A 72 24.14 18.06 13.95
CA GLU A 72 23.17 18.85 14.72
C GLU A 72 21.70 18.47 14.43
N ARG A 73 21.45 17.73 13.35
CA ARG A 73 20.09 17.35 12.92
C ARG A 73 19.84 15.85 13.12
N PRO A 74 19.03 15.45 14.13
CA PRO A 74 18.71 14.04 14.33
C PRO A 74 17.83 13.53 13.20
N LEU A 75 18.25 12.42 12.58
CA LEU A 75 17.44 11.66 11.62
C LEU A 75 16.36 10.84 12.33
N TRP A 76 16.68 10.37 13.54
CA TRP A 76 15.78 9.64 14.40
C TRP A 76 16.19 9.82 15.86
N SER A 77 15.22 9.94 16.75
CA SER A 77 15.46 10.04 18.20
C SER A 77 14.34 9.36 18.95
N SER A 78 14.67 8.55 19.96
CA SER A 78 13.68 8.16 20.96
C SER A 78 13.29 9.36 21.82
N ILE A 79 12.20 9.21 22.58
CA ILE A 79 11.83 10.17 23.62
C ILE A 79 12.63 9.81 24.87
N ALA A 80 13.25 10.78 25.53
CA ALA A 80 14.04 10.55 26.73
C ALA A 80 13.20 9.85 27.83
N GLY A 81 13.76 8.82 28.44
CA GLY A 81 13.15 8.07 29.54
C GLY A 81 11.94 7.19 29.17
N GLN A 82 11.55 7.13 27.89
CA GLN A 82 10.40 6.36 27.44
C GLN A 82 10.80 5.21 26.53
N GLY A 83 10.11 4.08 26.69
CA GLY A 83 10.30 2.92 25.83
C GLY A 83 9.94 3.27 24.38
N PHE A 84 10.83 2.97 23.46
CA PHE A 84 10.66 3.17 22.01
C PHE A 84 10.32 1.88 21.27
N VAL A 85 10.48 0.71 21.89
CA VAL A 85 10.04 -0.59 21.39
C VAL A 85 8.92 -1.14 22.28
N ALA A 86 7.87 -1.68 21.67
CA ALA A 86 6.88 -2.50 22.35
C ALA A 86 6.42 -3.67 21.46
N ALA A 87 5.86 -4.69 22.09
CA ALA A 87 5.39 -5.90 21.42
C ALA A 87 4.01 -6.30 21.94
N ALA A 88 3.15 -6.83 21.07
CA ALA A 88 1.87 -7.39 21.49
C ALA A 88 1.56 -8.70 20.77
N ARG A 89 0.73 -9.53 21.42
CA ARG A 89 0.05 -10.65 20.77
C ARG A 89 -1.35 -10.18 20.42
N GLY A 90 -1.73 -10.27 19.16
CA GLY A 90 -3.03 -9.83 18.67
C GLY A 90 -3.67 -10.82 17.72
N THR A 91 -4.99 -10.68 17.56
CA THR A 91 -5.74 -11.32 16.49
C THR A 91 -6.51 -10.25 15.74
N GLU A 92 -6.24 -10.15 14.45
CA GLU A 92 -6.97 -9.30 13.54
C GLU A 92 -8.20 -10.01 12.97
N THR A 93 -9.20 -9.21 12.61
CA THR A 93 -10.31 -9.61 11.77
C THR A 93 -10.30 -8.67 10.57
N ILE A 94 -10.18 -9.26 9.39
CA ILE A 94 -10.18 -8.53 8.12
C ILE A 94 -11.46 -8.92 7.38
N THR A 95 -12.29 -7.92 7.10
CA THR A 95 -13.47 -8.10 6.25
C THR A 95 -13.20 -7.43 4.91
N GLU A 96 -13.33 -8.19 3.83
CA GLU A 96 -13.23 -7.70 2.45
C GLU A 96 -14.62 -7.61 1.84
N VAL A 97 -14.88 -6.51 1.13
CA VAL A 97 -16.10 -6.29 0.35
C VAL A 97 -15.73 -5.57 -0.94
N ARG A 98 -15.61 -6.33 -2.04
CA ARG A 98 -15.36 -5.82 -3.40
C ARG A 98 -14.16 -4.87 -3.46
N GLY A 99 -13.02 -5.28 -2.90
CA GLY A 99 -11.77 -4.51 -2.84
C GLY A 99 -11.70 -3.48 -1.71
N ASN A 100 -12.76 -3.30 -0.92
CA ASN A 100 -12.74 -2.51 0.31
C ASN A 100 -12.41 -3.42 1.48
N PHE A 101 -11.49 -3.00 2.35
CA PHE A 101 -11.09 -3.78 3.53
C PHE A 101 -11.37 -3.06 4.84
N PHE A 102 -11.75 -3.82 5.85
CA PHE A 102 -11.99 -3.34 7.19
C PHE A 102 -11.16 -4.17 8.15
N VAL A 103 -10.13 -3.55 8.73
CA VAL A 103 -9.22 -4.20 9.66
C VAL A 103 -9.59 -3.82 11.09
N TYR A 104 -9.90 -4.83 11.89
CA TYR A 104 -10.12 -4.70 13.32
C TYR A 104 -9.09 -5.53 14.07
N ASP A 105 -8.51 -4.97 15.13
CA ASP A 105 -7.47 -5.63 15.90
C ASP A 105 -7.90 -5.83 17.37
N ARG A 106 -7.63 -7.02 17.89
CA ARG A 106 -7.84 -7.38 19.29
C ARG A 106 -6.51 -7.84 19.88
N LEU A 107 -5.96 -7.01 20.77
CA LEU A 107 -4.76 -7.37 21.54
C LEU A 107 -5.13 -8.27 22.73
N HIS A 108 -4.36 -9.33 22.93
CA HIS A 108 -4.45 -10.26 24.05
C HIS A 108 -3.40 -9.98 25.12
N THR A 109 -2.17 -9.73 24.67
CA THR A 109 -1.01 -9.44 25.52
C THR A 109 -0.31 -8.21 24.98
N LEU A 110 0.15 -7.31 25.85
CA LEU A 110 0.87 -6.11 25.46
C LEU A 110 2.05 -5.86 26.41
N CYS A 111 3.26 -5.96 25.88
CA CYS A 111 4.54 -5.72 26.56
C CYS A 111 5.06 -4.34 26.16
N VAL A 112 5.14 -3.41 27.11
CA VAL A 112 5.42 -1.99 26.85
C VAL A 112 6.62 -1.47 27.63
N ASP A 113 6.94 -2.09 28.76
CA ASP A 113 8.05 -1.62 29.57
C ASP A 113 9.32 -2.27 29.01
N GLN A 114 10.21 -1.43 28.46
CA GLN A 114 11.38 -1.83 27.70
C GLN A 114 12.61 -1.79 28.59
N GLN A 115 13.33 -2.91 28.65
CA GLN A 115 14.63 -3.01 29.26
C GLN A 115 15.70 -3.20 28.18
N ILE A 116 16.76 -2.41 28.20
CA ILE A 116 17.95 -2.62 27.36
C ILE A 116 19.01 -3.32 28.21
N GLU A 117 19.39 -4.53 27.82
CA GLU A 117 20.36 -5.35 28.56
C GLU A 117 21.75 -5.26 27.95
N ARG A 118 21.83 -5.26 26.61
CA ARG A 118 23.10 -5.23 25.90
C ARG A 118 23.05 -4.25 24.75
N LEU A 119 24.17 -3.56 24.61
CA LEU A 119 24.49 -2.68 23.51
C LEU A 119 25.85 -3.10 22.97
N SER A 120 25.94 -3.36 21.67
CA SER A 120 27.18 -3.77 21.04
C SER A 120 27.29 -3.16 19.65
N ALA A 121 28.52 -2.95 19.19
CA ALA A 121 28.76 -2.35 17.90
C ALA A 121 29.98 -2.99 17.22
N THR A 122 29.90 -3.02 15.90
CA THR A 122 31.02 -3.24 14.98
C THR A 122 31.16 -1.99 14.10
N ARG A 123 32.09 -2.00 13.13
CA ARG A 123 32.24 -0.88 12.18
C ARG A 123 31.00 -0.62 11.31
N GLN A 124 30.15 -1.63 11.10
CA GLN A 124 29.01 -1.56 10.18
C GLN A 124 27.66 -1.77 10.85
N THR A 125 27.64 -2.23 12.10
CA THR A 125 26.40 -2.63 12.76
C THR A 125 26.40 -2.21 14.23
N VAL A 126 25.28 -1.68 14.71
CA VAL A 126 24.97 -1.53 16.14
C VAL A 126 23.79 -2.41 16.47
N THR A 127 23.88 -3.17 17.56
CA THR A 127 22.82 -4.03 18.05
C THR A 127 22.46 -3.68 19.48
N LEU A 128 21.20 -3.35 19.69
CA LEU A 128 20.54 -3.30 21.00
C LEU A 128 19.76 -4.59 21.21
N SER A 129 19.89 -5.20 22.37
CA SER A 129 19.02 -6.30 22.78
C SER A 129 18.55 -6.13 24.21
N GLY A 130 17.39 -6.69 24.52
CA GLY A 130 16.87 -6.75 25.86
C GLY A 130 15.47 -7.35 25.91
N ILE A 131 14.69 -6.95 26.91
CA ILE A 131 13.42 -7.60 27.23
C ILE A 131 12.30 -6.56 27.24
N LEU A 132 11.15 -6.93 26.69
CA LEU A 132 9.89 -6.20 26.82
C LEU A 132 9.01 -6.90 27.83
N GLN A 133 8.45 -6.16 28.78
CA GLN A 133 7.62 -6.69 29.85
C GLN A 133 6.22 -6.08 29.84
N GLN A 134 5.24 -6.91 30.21
CA GLN A 134 3.88 -6.48 30.43
C GLN A 134 3.77 -5.70 31.75
N ARG A 135 3.27 -4.46 31.70
CA ARG A 135 3.16 -3.59 32.88
C ARG A 135 2.33 -4.19 34.02
N ARG A 136 1.29 -4.95 33.67
CA ARG A 136 0.38 -5.63 34.61
C ARG A 136 0.21 -7.08 34.16
N GLY A 137 1.24 -7.89 34.39
CA GLY A 137 1.25 -9.32 34.07
C GLY A 137 2.66 -9.91 34.16
N HIS A 138 2.78 -11.16 33.73
CA HIS A 138 4.05 -11.91 33.74
C HIS A 138 4.62 -12.15 32.34
N ALA A 139 3.93 -11.67 31.30
CA ALA A 139 4.39 -11.83 29.94
C ALA A 139 5.66 -11.00 29.70
N LYS A 140 6.63 -11.65 29.08
CA LYS A 140 7.90 -11.05 28.64
C LYS A 140 8.28 -11.59 27.27
N VAL A 141 9.06 -10.82 26.52
CA VAL A 141 9.63 -11.24 25.24
C VAL A 141 10.95 -10.55 25.01
N ASP A 142 11.94 -11.30 24.52
CA ASP A 142 13.23 -10.76 24.15
C ASP A 142 13.12 -10.09 22.78
N TYR A 143 13.77 -8.94 22.62
CA TYR A 143 13.82 -8.21 21.36
C TYR A 143 15.25 -7.87 20.98
N MET A 144 15.46 -7.70 19.68
CA MET A 144 16.71 -7.22 19.12
C MET A 144 16.41 -6.11 18.11
N LEU A 145 17.11 -4.98 18.25
CA LEU A 145 17.13 -3.89 17.29
C LEU A 145 18.54 -3.78 16.72
N THR A 146 18.67 -4.03 15.42
CA THR A 146 19.93 -3.98 14.70
C THR A 146 19.93 -2.82 13.70
N LEU A 147 20.93 -1.96 13.77
CA LEU A 147 21.17 -0.84 12.86
C LEU A 147 22.38 -1.16 11.99
N THR A 148 22.25 -1.12 10.65
CA THR A 148 23.34 -1.46 9.72
C THR A 148 23.47 -0.43 8.61
N ALA A 149 24.68 0.07 8.37
CA ALA A 149 24.94 0.99 7.25
C ALA A 149 24.79 0.24 5.91
N SER A 150 23.78 0.61 5.12
CA SER A 150 23.54 0.01 3.79
C SER A 150 24.17 0.81 2.66
N SER A 151 24.31 2.12 2.86
CA SER A 151 25.10 3.02 2.01
C SER A 151 25.62 4.19 2.86
N SER A 152 26.26 5.18 2.25
CA SER A 152 26.59 6.42 2.96
C SER A 152 25.33 7.13 3.45
N ASN A 153 24.22 7.06 2.71
CA ASN A 153 23.01 7.84 2.97
C ASN A 153 21.82 6.99 3.45
N GLN A 154 21.99 5.67 3.63
CA GLN A 154 20.94 4.79 4.14
C GLN A 154 21.42 3.94 5.32
N LEU A 155 20.71 4.07 6.45
CA LEU A 155 20.89 3.22 7.62
C LEU A 155 19.69 2.29 7.74
N SER A 156 19.91 0.99 7.51
CA SER A 156 18.88 -0.02 7.71
C SER A 156 18.68 -0.29 9.19
N PHE A 157 17.43 -0.57 9.58
CA PHE A 157 17.08 -1.07 10.90
C PHE A 157 16.23 -2.34 10.79
N THR A 158 16.49 -3.28 11.69
CA THR A 158 15.69 -4.50 11.88
C THR A 158 15.32 -4.60 13.35
N LEU A 159 14.03 -4.57 13.66
CA LEU A 159 13.48 -4.88 14.98
C LEU A 159 12.81 -6.25 14.89
N GLU A 160 13.21 -7.19 15.75
CA GLU A 160 12.64 -8.54 15.78
C GLU A 160 12.46 -9.03 17.22
N PHE A 161 11.50 -9.96 17.39
CA PHE A 161 11.19 -10.60 18.66
C PHE A 161 11.58 -12.07 18.63
N ALA A 162 12.10 -12.59 19.75
CA ALA A 162 12.49 -13.99 19.85
C ALA A 162 11.30 -14.96 19.80
N ASP A 163 10.09 -14.48 20.12
CA ASP A 163 8.84 -15.24 20.09
C ASP A 163 7.90 -14.65 19.03
N SER A 164 7.74 -15.35 17.90
CA SER A 164 6.91 -14.92 16.77
C SER A 164 5.40 -14.86 17.07
N SER A 165 4.95 -15.38 18.22
CA SER A 165 3.58 -15.17 18.67
C SER A 165 3.29 -13.69 19.00
N TYR A 166 4.33 -12.87 19.21
CA TYR A 166 4.22 -11.42 19.32
C TYR A 166 4.15 -10.74 17.95
N ASN A 167 3.03 -10.95 17.27
CA ASN A 167 2.75 -10.49 15.92
C ASN A 167 2.34 -9.01 15.78
N ARG A 168 2.73 -8.15 16.73
CA ARG A 168 2.52 -6.70 16.69
C ARG A 168 3.78 -6.00 17.20
N ALA A 169 4.55 -5.42 16.29
CA ALA A 169 5.71 -4.62 16.61
C ALA A 169 5.36 -3.13 16.66
N TYR A 170 5.87 -2.43 17.67
CA TYR A 170 5.72 -0.99 17.82
C TYR A 170 7.08 -0.32 17.89
N LEU A 171 7.27 0.72 17.07
CA LEU A 171 8.43 1.61 17.11
C LEU A 171 7.96 3.05 17.33
N THR A 172 8.41 3.69 18.40
CA THR A 172 8.02 5.05 18.78
C THR A 172 9.21 5.98 18.79
N TYR A 173 9.08 7.17 18.21
CA TYR A 173 10.14 8.15 18.15
C TYR A 173 9.62 9.58 18.33
N ALA A 174 10.52 10.48 18.72
CA ALA A 174 10.22 11.87 19.00
C ALA A 174 9.95 12.67 17.71
N SER A 175 8.94 13.52 17.75
CA SER A 175 8.56 14.41 16.64
C SER A 175 8.12 15.75 17.22
N ASP A 176 8.50 16.85 16.60
CA ASP A 176 8.09 18.16 17.11
C ASP A 176 6.62 18.44 16.79
N PRO A 177 5.91 19.25 17.61
CA PRO A 177 4.52 19.61 17.37
C PRO A 177 4.29 20.24 15.98
N ASP A 178 5.28 21.02 15.52
CA ASP A 178 5.24 21.73 14.25
C ASP A 178 5.87 20.93 13.09
N GLU A 179 6.30 19.68 13.32
CA GLU A 179 6.80 18.82 12.24
C GLU A 179 5.65 18.42 11.31
N HIS A 180 5.88 18.53 9.99
CA HIS A 180 4.91 18.17 8.96
C HIS A 180 5.35 16.89 8.26
N PHE A 181 4.39 16.04 7.89
CA PHE A 181 4.65 14.72 7.30
C PHE A 181 4.02 14.61 5.92
N PHE A 182 4.81 14.17 4.93
CA PHE A 182 4.41 14.06 3.52
C PHE A 182 4.78 12.68 2.95
N GLY A 183 4.09 12.26 1.88
CA GLY A 183 4.33 11.00 1.19
C GLY A 183 3.26 9.96 1.52
N PHE A 184 3.69 8.80 2.00
CA PHE A 184 2.88 7.60 2.23
C PHE A 184 2.20 7.03 0.98
N GLY A 185 2.86 7.20 -0.17
CA GLY A 185 2.30 6.88 -1.48
C GLY A 185 1.33 7.96 -1.97
N GLU A 186 0.24 7.56 -2.61
CA GLU A 186 -0.76 8.50 -3.14
C GLU A 186 -1.85 8.77 -2.11
N GLN A 187 -1.87 10.00 -1.58
CA GLN A 187 -2.82 10.46 -0.57
C GLN A 187 -3.71 11.56 -1.15
N PHE A 188 -5.02 11.35 -1.10
CA PHE A 188 -5.98 12.18 -1.87
C PHE A 188 -6.67 13.29 -1.08
N SER A 189 -6.64 13.22 0.26
CA SER A 189 -7.45 14.12 1.11
C SER A 189 -6.62 15.13 1.89
N CYS A 190 -5.40 14.76 2.29
CA CYS A 190 -4.54 15.55 3.14
C CYS A 190 -3.11 15.42 2.66
N PHE A 191 -2.42 16.55 2.50
CA PHE A 191 -1.01 16.54 2.13
C PHE A 191 -0.10 16.46 3.37
N ASN A 192 -0.30 17.35 4.36
CA ASN A 192 0.32 17.20 5.68
C ASN A 192 -0.47 16.20 6.53
N LEU A 193 0.24 15.22 7.08
CA LEU A 193 -0.32 14.10 7.83
C LEU A 193 -0.04 14.12 9.33
N LYS A 194 0.64 15.16 9.84
CA LYS A 194 0.73 15.40 11.29
C LYS A 194 -0.68 15.51 11.88
N GLY A 195 -0.88 14.96 13.07
CA GLY A 195 -2.18 14.90 13.73
C GLY A 195 -3.09 13.78 13.22
N LYS A 196 -2.63 12.91 12.31
CA LYS A 196 -3.44 11.82 11.72
C LYS A 196 -2.92 10.44 12.11
N ARG A 197 -3.82 9.44 12.04
CA ARG A 197 -3.49 8.02 12.12
C ARG A 197 -3.76 7.39 10.77
N LEU A 198 -2.70 6.98 10.08
CA LEU A 198 -2.73 6.53 8.69
C LEU A 198 -2.37 5.04 8.60
N PRO A 199 -3.35 4.16 8.36
CA PRO A 199 -3.08 2.81 7.88
C PRO A 199 -2.51 2.81 6.46
N ILE A 200 -1.51 1.96 6.21
CA ILE A 200 -1.02 1.67 4.87
C ILE A 200 -1.52 0.28 4.50
N PHE A 201 -2.50 0.26 3.60
CA PHE A 201 -3.08 -0.96 3.06
C PHE A 201 -3.73 -0.64 1.71
N VAL A 202 -3.31 -1.34 0.66
CA VAL A 202 -3.82 -1.13 -0.70
C VAL A 202 -5.26 -1.62 -0.77
N MET A 203 -6.16 -0.74 -1.19
CA MET A 203 -7.59 -1.02 -1.29
C MET A 203 -8.25 -0.06 -2.27
N GLU A 204 -9.53 -0.30 -2.58
CA GLU A 204 -10.34 0.65 -3.33
C GLU A 204 -10.28 2.05 -2.72
N GLN A 205 -10.13 3.06 -3.58
CA GLN A 205 -9.99 4.46 -3.15
C GLN A 205 -11.24 4.94 -2.40
N GLY A 206 -12.40 4.45 -2.81
CA GLY A 206 -13.71 4.83 -2.30
C GLY A 206 -14.37 5.97 -3.08
N ILE A 207 -15.70 6.00 -3.03
CA ILE A 207 -16.57 6.96 -3.74
C ILE A 207 -17.04 8.03 -2.77
N GLY A 208 -16.69 9.29 -3.06
CA GLY A 208 -16.98 10.46 -2.23
C GLY A 208 -16.01 10.67 -1.06
N ARG A 209 -15.57 9.60 -0.38
CA ARG A 209 -14.48 9.62 0.63
C ARG A 209 -14.64 10.66 1.75
N GLY A 210 -15.87 10.94 2.15
CA GLY A 210 -16.24 11.95 3.14
C GLY A 210 -17.17 13.04 2.60
N ALA A 211 -17.29 13.18 1.28
CA ALA A 211 -18.26 14.07 0.64
C ALA A 211 -19.68 13.50 0.75
N GLN A 212 -20.45 13.98 1.74
CA GLN A 212 -21.84 13.57 1.94
C GLN A 212 -22.79 14.34 1.00
N PRO A 213 -23.88 13.72 0.51
CA PRO A 213 -24.36 12.37 0.82
C PRO A 213 -23.77 11.25 -0.07
N ILE A 214 -22.88 11.57 -1.01
CA ILE A 214 -22.31 10.60 -1.97
C ILE A 214 -21.67 9.42 -1.26
N THR A 215 -20.85 9.68 -0.24
CA THR A 215 -20.19 8.64 0.56
C THR A 215 -21.18 7.72 1.25
N LEU A 216 -22.24 8.27 1.85
CA LEU A 216 -23.27 7.46 2.51
C LEU A 216 -23.99 6.55 1.50
N GLY A 217 -24.38 7.09 0.34
CA GLY A 217 -25.04 6.31 -0.71
C GLY A 217 -24.16 5.14 -1.18
N ALA A 218 -22.90 5.41 -1.53
CA ALA A 218 -21.95 4.39 -1.94
C ALA A 218 -21.66 3.34 -0.84
N HIS A 219 -21.61 3.77 0.42
CA HIS A 219 -21.41 2.86 1.54
C HIS A 219 -22.60 1.92 1.76
N LEU A 220 -23.83 2.44 1.72
CA LEU A 220 -25.05 1.63 1.89
C LEU A 220 -25.26 0.64 0.74
N GLN A 221 -24.85 0.99 -0.49
CA GLN A 221 -25.05 0.15 -1.66
C GLN A 221 -23.98 -0.95 -1.79
N ALA A 222 -22.72 -0.66 -1.48
CA ALA A 222 -21.61 -1.57 -1.81
C ALA A 222 -20.43 -1.50 -0.83
N CYS A 223 -20.59 -0.90 0.35
CA CYS A 223 -19.48 -0.58 1.27
C CYS A 223 -18.36 0.28 0.63
N ALA A 224 -18.66 0.94 -0.48
CA ALA A 224 -17.66 1.56 -1.36
C ALA A 224 -17.41 3.05 -1.06
N GLY A 225 -17.92 3.59 0.05
CA GLY A 225 -17.78 5.02 0.37
C GLY A 225 -16.33 5.45 0.66
N GLY A 226 -15.47 4.53 1.10
CA GLY A 226 -14.11 4.81 1.54
C GLY A 226 -14.02 5.79 2.71
N ALA A 227 -12.81 6.28 2.96
CA ALA A 227 -12.54 7.29 3.97
C ALA A 227 -11.41 8.22 3.50
N TRP A 228 -11.08 9.23 4.29
CA TRP A 228 -10.03 10.18 3.92
C TRP A 228 -8.66 9.53 3.62
N HIS A 229 -8.38 8.38 4.23
CA HIS A 229 -7.11 7.65 4.17
C HIS A 229 -7.10 6.49 3.16
N THR A 230 -8.22 6.12 2.54
CA THR A 230 -8.27 4.98 1.62
C THR A 230 -7.57 5.32 0.31
N SER A 231 -6.72 4.42 -0.18
CA SER A 231 -5.89 4.59 -1.37
C SER A 231 -5.49 3.23 -1.97
N TYR A 232 -5.41 3.18 -3.30
CA TYR A 232 -4.89 2.02 -4.04
C TYR A 232 -3.36 2.04 -4.21
N ALA A 233 -2.69 3.11 -3.76
CA ALA A 233 -1.26 3.29 -3.91
C ALA A 233 -0.60 3.77 -2.59
N GLY A 234 -1.00 3.17 -1.47
CA GLY A 234 -0.36 3.41 -0.17
C GLY A 234 1.04 2.78 -0.11
N VAL A 235 2.03 3.54 0.38
CA VAL A 235 3.42 3.09 0.52
C VAL A 235 3.94 3.49 1.91
N PRO A 236 4.66 2.65 2.65
CA PRO A 236 5.14 2.98 3.99
C PRO A 236 6.44 3.81 3.95
N HIS A 237 6.45 4.92 3.20
CA HIS A 237 7.57 5.87 3.08
C HIS A 237 7.10 7.29 3.33
N TYR A 238 7.86 8.09 4.09
CA TYR A 238 7.57 9.51 4.28
C TYR A 238 8.81 10.39 4.27
N ILE A 239 8.58 11.69 4.10
CA ILE A 239 9.54 12.78 4.28
C ILE A 239 8.89 13.82 5.20
N THR A 240 9.68 14.46 6.07
CA THR A 240 9.19 15.48 7.00
C THR A 240 9.73 16.88 6.70
N SER A 241 9.10 17.92 7.26
CA SER A 241 9.60 19.30 7.19
C SER A 241 10.96 19.51 7.87
N GLN A 242 11.40 18.54 8.69
CA GLN A 242 12.75 18.51 9.29
C GLN A 242 13.74 17.67 8.48
N LEU A 243 13.40 17.34 7.23
CA LEU A 243 14.22 16.55 6.33
C LEU A 243 14.55 15.14 6.86
N ARG A 244 13.67 14.58 7.71
CA ARG A 244 13.74 13.17 8.08
C ARG A 244 13.04 12.34 7.02
N SER A 245 13.56 11.16 6.73
CA SER A 245 12.86 10.21 5.86
C SER A 245 13.11 8.79 6.32
N LEU A 246 12.01 8.02 6.35
CA LEU A 246 12.00 6.62 6.75
C LEU A 246 11.08 5.87 5.79
N PHE A 247 11.48 4.66 5.39
CA PHE A 247 10.57 3.70 4.78
C PHE A 247 10.66 2.33 5.44
N LEU A 248 9.59 1.56 5.36
CA LEU A 248 9.60 0.14 5.71
C LEU A 248 9.72 -0.72 4.44
N GLU A 249 10.44 -1.83 4.54
CA GLU A 249 10.52 -2.87 3.50
C GLU A 249 9.42 -3.92 3.65
N ASN A 250 8.69 -3.86 4.78
CA ASN A 250 7.56 -4.73 5.11
C ASN A 250 6.38 -4.62 4.12
N TYR A 251 5.71 -5.75 3.89
CA TYR A 251 4.45 -5.84 3.13
C TYR A 251 3.22 -5.98 4.04
N GLU A 252 3.44 -6.25 5.34
CA GLU A 252 2.37 -6.45 6.31
C GLU A 252 1.62 -5.13 6.58
N TYR A 253 0.41 -5.26 7.11
CA TYR A 253 -0.40 -4.10 7.48
C TYR A 253 0.33 -3.25 8.52
N VAL A 254 0.53 -1.97 8.19
CA VAL A 254 1.19 -1.01 9.07
C VAL A 254 0.32 0.21 9.31
N VAL A 255 0.42 0.78 10.50
CA VAL A 255 -0.20 2.04 10.85
C VAL A 255 0.86 3.02 11.34
N PHE A 256 0.88 4.19 10.72
CA PHE A 256 1.61 5.35 11.21
C PHE A 256 0.66 6.24 12.02
N ASP A 257 0.86 6.31 13.33
CA ASP A 257 0.12 7.19 14.22
C ASP A 257 0.94 8.44 14.52
N MET A 258 0.54 9.56 13.93
CA MET A 258 1.18 10.87 14.07
C MET A 258 0.26 11.84 14.83
N ARG A 259 -0.71 11.32 15.62
CA ARG A 259 -1.71 12.17 16.30
C ARG A 259 -1.15 12.98 17.46
N GLN A 260 -0.15 12.46 18.14
CA GLN A 260 0.44 13.15 19.29
C GLN A 260 1.45 14.21 18.84
N PRO A 261 1.52 15.35 19.56
CA PRO A 261 2.39 16.45 19.18
C PRO A 261 3.87 16.10 19.29
N ASP A 262 4.27 15.33 20.31
CA ASP A 262 5.66 15.04 20.69
C ASP A 262 6.25 13.76 20.07
N ARG A 263 5.45 12.99 19.31
CA ARG A 263 5.85 11.64 18.89
C ARG A 263 5.11 11.10 17.68
N VAL A 264 5.74 10.11 17.06
CA VAL A 264 5.12 9.20 16.08
C VAL A 264 5.28 7.76 16.56
N GLN A 265 4.25 6.95 16.35
CA GLN A 265 4.27 5.52 16.63
C GLN A 265 3.93 4.73 15.37
N ILE A 266 4.83 3.84 14.98
CA ILE A 266 4.65 2.88 13.90
C ILE A 266 4.17 1.57 14.54
N GLN A 267 3.02 1.07 14.10
CA GLN A 267 2.47 -0.23 14.50
C GLN A 267 2.49 -1.15 13.27
N LEU A 268 3.29 -2.21 13.31
CA LEU A 268 3.36 -3.24 12.26
C LEU A 268 2.66 -4.51 12.73
N PHE A 269 1.90 -5.16 11.84
CA PHE A 269 1.23 -6.44 12.11
C PHE A 269 2.15 -7.62 11.76
N ALA A 270 3.33 -7.63 12.38
CA ALA A 270 4.33 -8.67 12.29
C ALA A 270 5.19 -8.67 13.56
N ASP A 271 5.98 -9.72 13.74
CA ASP A 271 7.01 -9.87 14.76
C ASP A 271 8.37 -9.28 14.34
N ARG A 272 8.52 -8.93 13.04
CA ARG A 272 9.75 -8.40 12.46
C ARG A 272 9.51 -7.15 11.61
N MET A 273 10.05 -6.02 12.04
CA MET A 273 9.99 -4.73 11.34
C MET A 273 11.35 -4.42 10.69
N VAL A 274 11.35 -4.23 9.38
CA VAL A 274 12.55 -3.91 8.58
C VAL A 274 12.31 -2.60 7.85
N GLY A 275 13.25 -1.67 7.96
CA GLY A 275 13.15 -0.39 7.27
C GLY A 275 14.49 0.32 7.18
N ARG A 276 14.48 1.53 6.63
CA ARG A 276 15.67 2.36 6.53
C ARG A 276 15.38 3.81 6.88
N LEU A 277 16.38 4.45 7.48
CA LEU A 277 16.50 5.89 7.60
C LEU A 277 17.32 6.42 6.43
N ILE A 278 16.85 7.49 5.81
CA ILE A 278 17.53 8.15 4.68
C ILE A 278 18.08 9.49 5.13
N TYR A 279 19.36 9.73 4.80
CA TYR A 279 19.99 11.03 4.89
C TYR A 279 19.86 11.80 3.56
N GLY A 280 19.65 13.11 3.68
CA GLY A 280 19.68 14.08 2.58
C GLY A 280 19.52 15.50 3.13
N ALA A 281 20.23 16.46 2.54
CA ALA A 281 20.20 17.87 2.95
C ALA A 281 19.04 18.66 2.29
N THR A 282 18.32 18.06 1.33
CA THR A 282 17.15 18.65 0.68
C THR A 282 16.07 17.60 0.43
N PRO A 283 14.78 17.98 0.25
CA PRO A 283 13.73 17.02 -0.08
C PRO A 283 14.01 16.26 -1.38
N ARG A 284 14.65 16.93 -2.35
CA ARG A 284 15.10 16.34 -3.60
C ARG A 284 16.09 15.20 -3.36
N GLN A 285 17.12 15.41 -2.54
CA GLN A 285 18.11 14.38 -2.22
C GLN A 285 17.48 13.18 -1.51
N LEU A 286 16.51 13.40 -0.62
CA LEU A 286 15.78 12.30 0.03
C LEU A 286 15.02 11.43 -0.99
N ILE A 287 14.39 12.05 -1.99
CA ILE A 287 13.71 11.35 -3.09
C ILE A 287 14.72 10.65 -4.00
N GLU A 288 15.83 11.33 -4.35
CA GLU A 288 16.90 10.74 -5.17
C GLU A 288 17.50 9.49 -4.51
N GLU A 289 17.70 9.53 -3.19
CA GLU A 289 18.22 8.41 -2.40
C GLU A 289 17.18 7.29 -2.28
N TYR A 290 15.91 7.61 -1.97
CA TYR A 290 14.84 6.61 -1.91
C TYR A 290 14.65 5.86 -3.24
N THR A 291 14.76 6.57 -4.36
CA THR A 291 14.63 5.96 -5.70
C THR A 291 15.82 5.09 -6.10
N THR A 292 16.93 5.09 -5.36
CA THR A 292 17.97 4.07 -5.53
C THR A 292 17.49 2.69 -5.06
N TYR A 293 16.59 2.66 -4.08
CA TYR A 293 15.95 1.45 -3.58
C TYR A 293 14.73 1.05 -4.43
N THR A 294 13.77 1.96 -4.63
CA THR A 294 12.52 1.63 -5.35
C THR A 294 12.65 1.56 -6.87
N GLY A 295 13.71 2.18 -7.41
CA GLY A 295 13.94 2.33 -8.84
C GLY A 295 13.38 3.65 -9.40
N ARG A 296 13.87 4.01 -10.58
CA ARG A 296 13.47 5.23 -11.31
C ARG A 296 12.69 4.86 -12.56
N MET A 297 11.60 5.59 -12.80
CA MET A 297 10.82 5.48 -14.03
C MET A 297 11.67 5.92 -15.22
N ARG A 298 11.42 5.33 -16.38
CA ARG A 298 12.00 5.83 -17.63
C ARG A 298 11.30 7.14 -18.04
N PRO A 299 11.96 7.97 -18.86
CA PRO A 299 11.27 9.06 -19.54
C PRO A 299 10.01 8.56 -20.24
N LEU A 300 8.99 9.41 -20.24
CA LEU A 300 7.80 9.17 -21.06
C LEU A 300 8.21 9.11 -22.53
N PRO A 301 7.56 8.30 -23.37
CA PRO A 301 7.77 8.36 -24.80
C PRO A 301 7.43 9.75 -25.35
N ASP A 302 8.27 10.28 -26.24
CA ASP A 302 8.15 11.65 -26.77
C ASP A 302 6.76 11.96 -27.35
N TRP A 303 6.12 10.96 -27.97
CA TRP A 303 4.81 11.11 -28.60
C TRP A 303 3.68 11.50 -27.64
N ILE A 304 3.84 11.30 -26.33
CA ILE A 304 2.84 11.74 -25.35
C ILE A 304 2.66 13.27 -25.39
N HIS A 305 3.67 14.02 -25.85
CA HIS A 305 3.61 15.47 -25.97
C HIS A 305 2.85 15.95 -27.22
N ASP A 306 2.52 15.06 -28.17
CA ASP A 306 1.93 15.43 -29.47
C ASP A 306 0.41 15.70 -29.39
N GLY A 307 -0.26 15.33 -28.29
CA GLY A 307 -1.70 15.55 -28.13
C GLY A 307 -2.34 14.73 -27.01
N ALA A 308 -3.67 14.78 -26.94
CA ALA A 308 -4.43 14.04 -25.95
C ALA A 308 -4.44 12.52 -26.22
N ILE A 309 -4.55 11.73 -25.14
CA ILE A 309 -4.95 10.32 -25.20
C ILE A 309 -6.46 10.27 -24.94
N VAL A 310 -7.25 9.87 -25.93
CA VAL A 310 -8.71 9.88 -25.85
C VAL A 310 -9.22 8.47 -25.54
N GLY A 311 -9.87 8.30 -24.40
CA GLY A 311 -10.54 7.05 -24.03
C GLY A 311 -11.84 6.88 -24.80
N LEU A 312 -11.93 5.82 -25.61
CA LEU A 312 -13.11 5.49 -26.41
C LEU A 312 -13.53 4.04 -26.18
N GLN A 313 -14.83 3.80 -26.35
CA GLN A 313 -15.45 2.47 -26.38
C GLN A 313 -16.49 2.45 -27.47
N GLY A 314 -16.83 1.26 -27.98
CA GLY A 314 -17.88 1.13 -28.99
C GLY A 314 -17.61 0.09 -30.06
N GLY A 315 -16.36 -0.28 -30.30
CA GLY A 315 -15.97 -1.10 -31.45
C GLY A 315 -15.50 -0.24 -32.63
N THR A 316 -15.10 -0.89 -33.73
CA THR A 316 -14.42 -0.26 -34.87
C THR A 316 -15.18 0.93 -35.46
N GLU A 317 -16.47 0.77 -35.78
CA GLU A 317 -17.26 1.83 -36.43
C GLU A 317 -17.38 3.09 -35.56
N GLN A 318 -17.70 2.90 -34.28
CA GLN A 318 -17.84 4.01 -33.33
C GLN A 318 -16.50 4.74 -33.13
N VAL A 319 -15.40 4.00 -33.05
CA VAL A 319 -14.06 4.60 -32.96
C VAL A 319 -13.73 5.42 -34.21
N ARG A 320 -14.02 4.90 -35.41
CA ARG A 320 -13.82 5.64 -36.67
C ARG A 320 -14.68 6.90 -36.73
N HIS A 321 -15.94 6.81 -36.32
CA HIS A 321 -16.85 7.95 -36.29
C HIS A 321 -16.34 9.04 -35.35
N LEU A 322 -16.06 8.70 -34.09
CA LEU A 322 -15.59 9.68 -33.10
C LEU A 322 -14.22 10.25 -33.48
N TRP A 323 -13.34 9.45 -34.04
CA TRP A 323 -12.08 9.93 -34.59
C TRP A 323 -12.31 10.95 -35.73
N ALA A 324 -13.23 10.68 -36.66
CA ALA A 324 -13.55 11.62 -37.74
C ALA A 324 -14.08 12.95 -37.19
N VAL A 325 -14.94 12.91 -36.16
CA VAL A 325 -15.42 14.11 -35.46
C VAL A 325 -14.26 14.89 -34.84
N LEU A 326 -13.38 14.22 -34.09
CA LEU A 326 -12.24 14.86 -33.44
C LEU A 326 -11.28 15.50 -34.45
N ARG A 327 -11.06 14.85 -35.61
CA ARG A 327 -10.28 15.43 -36.71
C ARG A 327 -10.96 16.65 -37.32
N ALA A 328 -12.26 16.59 -37.57
CA ALA A 328 -13.01 17.71 -38.13
C ALA A 328 -12.94 18.97 -37.24
N HIS A 329 -12.77 18.78 -35.93
CA HIS A 329 -12.56 19.86 -34.95
C HIS A 329 -11.09 20.23 -34.70
N ASN A 330 -10.13 19.68 -35.46
CA ASN A 330 -8.69 19.92 -35.30
C ASN A 330 -8.18 19.68 -33.87
N ILE A 331 -8.73 18.67 -33.17
CA ILE A 331 -8.29 18.33 -31.82
C ILE A 331 -6.94 17.60 -31.91
N PRO A 332 -5.88 18.08 -31.24
CA PRO A 332 -4.59 17.39 -31.21
C PRO A 332 -4.72 16.10 -30.39
N ILE A 333 -4.59 14.96 -31.07
CA ILE A 333 -4.67 13.62 -30.48
C ILE A 333 -3.41 12.89 -30.86
N THR A 334 -2.82 12.18 -29.89
CA THR A 334 -1.66 11.31 -30.13
C THR A 334 -2.03 9.83 -30.03
N ALA A 335 -3.09 9.51 -29.30
CA ALA A 335 -3.54 8.14 -29.15
C ALA A 335 -5.02 7.98 -28.78
N LEU A 336 -5.56 6.82 -29.11
CA LEU A 336 -6.86 6.34 -28.66
C LEU A 336 -6.67 5.20 -27.66
N TRP A 337 -7.34 5.27 -26.51
CA TRP A 337 -7.34 4.21 -25.50
C TRP A 337 -8.67 3.44 -25.58
N LEU A 338 -8.57 2.17 -25.98
CA LEU A 338 -9.70 1.30 -26.30
C LEU A 338 -9.80 0.18 -25.25
N GLN A 339 -10.39 0.50 -24.09
CA GLN A 339 -10.45 -0.46 -22.99
C GLN A 339 -11.33 -1.69 -23.27
N ASP A 340 -12.34 -1.54 -24.14
CA ASP A 340 -13.25 -2.63 -24.54
C ASP A 340 -12.76 -3.47 -25.71
N TRP A 341 -11.45 -3.44 -26.02
CA TRP A 341 -10.81 -4.28 -27.03
C TRP A 341 -11.04 -5.78 -26.82
N VAL A 342 -11.29 -6.20 -25.57
CA VAL A 342 -11.66 -7.57 -25.16
C VAL A 342 -13.17 -7.86 -25.27
N GLY A 343 -13.96 -6.89 -25.70
CA GLY A 343 -15.41 -6.94 -25.70
C GLY A 343 -16.03 -6.43 -24.39
N ARG A 344 -17.36 -6.43 -24.34
CA ARG A 344 -18.15 -5.99 -23.17
C ARG A 344 -19.30 -6.95 -22.87
N ARG A 345 -19.84 -6.84 -21.66
CA ARG A 345 -21.09 -7.45 -21.21
C ARG A 345 -21.86 -6.47 -20.34
N THR A 346 -23.17 -6.61 -20.35
CA THR A 346 -24.06 -5.82 -19.49
C THR A 346 -24.17 -6.46 -18.12
N THR A 347 -24.01 -5.67 -17.06
CA THR A 347 -24.26 -6.06 -15.66
C THR A 347 -25.14 -5.03 -14.97
N SER A 348 -25.55 -5.30 -13.74
CA SER A 348 -26.32 -4.40 -12.86
C SER A 348 -25.61 -3.08 -12.58
N PHE A 349 -24.29 -3.03 -12.75
CA PHE A 349 -23.48 -1.82 -12.60
C PHE A 349 -23.23 -1.10 -13.92
N GLY A 350 -23.65 -1.67 -15.06
CA GLY A 350 -23.49 -1.11 -16.41
C GLY A 350 -22.68 -2.02 -17.34
N GLU A 351 -22.09 -1.42 -18.37
CA GLU A 351 -21.26 -2.14 -19.33
C GLU A 351 -19.86 -2.41 -18.73
N GLN A 352 -19.50 -3.68 -18.61
CA GLN A 352 -18.21 -4.12 -18.08
C GLN A 352 -17.44 -4.97 -19.08
N LEU A 353 -16.13 -5.02 -18.89
CA LEU A 353 -15.21 -5.71 -19.80
C LEU A 353 -15.23 -7.23 -19.58
N TRP A 354 -15.06 -7.99 -20.66
CA TRP A 354 -14.66 -9.40 -20.53
C TRP A 354 -13.21 -9.46 -20.10
N TRP A 355 -12.93 -9.91 -18.88
CA TRP A 355 -11.54 -10.08 -18.42
C TRP A 355 -10.95 -11.37 -18.98
N ASN A 356 -10.78 -11.37 -20.30
CA ASN A 356 -10.11 -12.38 -21.10
C ASN A 356 -9.27 -11.61 -22.12
N TRP A 357 -7.96 -11.54 -21.88
CA TRP A 357 -7.04 -10.62 -22.55
C TRP A 357 -6.67 -11.08 -23.96
N GLU A 358 -7.67 -11.17 -24.84
CA GLU A 358 -7.54 -11.39 -26.28
C GLU A 358 -8.43 -10.39 -27.04
N LEU A 359 -8.08 -10.10 -28.29
CA LEU A 359 -8.85 -9.17 -29.12
C LEU A 359 -10.21 -9.78 -29.48
N ASP A 360 -11.27 -9.05 -29.14
CA ASP A 360 -12.62 -9.37 -29.57
C ASP A 360 -12.86 -8.88 -30.99
N ARG A 361 -12.76 -9.81 -31.95
CA ARG A 361 -12.92 -9.53 -33.38
C ARG A 361 -14.37 -9.31 -33.81
N GLU A 362 -15.35 -9.73 -33.03
CA GLU A 362 -16.75 -9.37 -33.29
C GLU A 362 -16.98 -7.89 -32.95
N ARG A 363 -16.37 -7.42 -31.86
CA ARG A 363 -16.46 -6.01 -31.45
C ARG A 363 -15.57 -5.08 -32.27
N TYR A 364 -14.38 -5.54 -32.59
CA TYR A 364 -13.38 -4.81 -33.36
C TYR A 364 -13.04 -5.54 -34.66
N PRO A 365 -14.00 -5.64 -35.61
CA PRO A 365 -13.71 -6.18 -36.93
C PRO A 365 -12.67 -5.30 -37.64
N GLU A 366 -11.87 -5.92 -38.51
CA GLU A 366 -10.83 -5.24 -39.30
C GLU A 366 -9.84 -4.42 -38.44
N TRP A 367 -9.55 -4.91 -37.22
CA TRP A 367 -8.65 -4.26 -36.27
C TRP A 367 -7.33 -3.84 -36.89
N GLU A 368 -6.74 -4.71 -37.72
CA GLU A 368 -5.48 -4.46 -38.39
C GLU A 368 -5.58 -3.25 -39.33
N GLN A 369 -6.69 -3.09 -40.04
CA GLN A 369 -6.95 -1.93 -40.90
C GLN A 369 -7.18 -0.66 -40.07
N LEU A 370 -8.01 -0.73 -39.01
CA LEU A 370 -8.22 0.39 -38.09
C LEU A 370 -6.89 0.92 -37.53
N ARG A 371 -6.02 0.01 -37.10
CA ARG A 371 -4.69 0.34 -36.57
C ARG A 371 -3.82 0.99 -37.65
N ASN A 372 -3.80 0.45 -38.86
CA ASN A 372 -2.97 0.99 -39.93
C ASN A 372 -3.42 2.41 -40.31
N ASP A 373 -4.73 2.64 -40.47
CA ASP A 373 -5.28 3.96 -40.76
C ASP A 373 -4.91 4.98 -39.68
N LEU A 374 -5.02 4.60 -38.40
CA LEU A 374 -4.61 5.45 -37.27
C LEU A 374 -3.10 5.73 -37.30
N ALA A 375 -2.28 4.71 -37.55
CA ALA A 375 -0.84 4.83 -37.58
C ALA A 375 -0.34 5.72 -38.72
N GLU A 376 -0.96 5.68 -39.90
CA GLU A 376 -0.69 6.59 -41.03
C GLU A 376 -0.89 8.07 -40.66
N GLN A 377 -1.74 8.32 -39.66
CA GLN A 377 -2.04 9.65 -39.13
C GLN A 377 -1.26 9.96 -37.85
N GLY A 378 -0.26 9.14 -37.50
CA GLY A 378 0.56 9.30 -36.29
C GLY A 378 -0.17 8.92 -34.98
N ILE A 379 -1.38 8.39 -35.06
CA ILE A 379 -2.21 8.05 -33.90
C ILE A 379 -1.93 6.62 -33.43
N ARG A 380 -1.71 6.47 -32.12
CA ARG A 380 -1.44 5.17 -31.48
C ARG A 380 -2.70 4.57 -30.87
N ILE A 381 -2.69 3.26 -30.68
CA ILE A 381 -3.70 2.55 -29.89
C ILE A 381 -3.08 2.10 -28.56
N LEU A 382 -3.78 2.42 -27.47
CA LEU A 382 -3.58 1.86 -26.14
C LEU A 382 -4.76 0.95 -25.80
N ILE A 383 -4.52 -0.07 -24.99
CA ILE A 383 -5.53 -1.04 -24.56
C ILE A 383 -5.48 -1.23 -23.04
N TYR A 384 -6.24 -2.21 -22.53
CA TYR A 384 -6.42 -2.45 -21.11
C TYR A 384 -6.09 -3.90 -20.72
N ILE A 385 -5.53 -4.08 -19.53
CA ILE A 385 -5.26 -5.39 -18.92
C ILE A 385 -5.23 -5.27 -17.39
N ASN A 386 -5.59 -6.34 -16.68
CA ASN A 386 -5.42 -6.47 -15.23
C ASN A 386 -5.09 -7.95 -14.86
N PRO A 387 -4.78 -8.28 -13.60
CA PRO A 387 -4.34 -9.63 -13.22
C PRO A 387 -5.50 -10.63 -12.98
N PHE A 388 -6.72 -10.29 -13.36
CA PHE A 388 -7.90 -11.13 -13.19
C PHE A 388 -8.33 -11.80 -14.50
N PHE A 389 -9.02 -12.94 -14.36
CA PHE A 389 -9.57 -13.71 -15.46
C PHE A 389 -11.00 -14.12 -15.16
N VAL A 390 -11.87 -14.00 -16.15
CA VAL A 390 -13.27 -14.42 -16.09
C VAL A 390 -13.45 -15.63 -16.99
N ASP A 391 -14.28 -16.57 -16.56
CA ASP A 391 -14.69 -17.70 -17.41
C ASP A 391 -15.51 -17.19 -18.59
N THR A 392 -15.03 -17.44 -19.80
CA THR A 392 -15.67 -16.98 -21.03
C THR A 392 -16.45 -18.07 -21.74
N SER A 393 -16.83 -19.14 -21.05
CA SER A 393 -17.63 -20.24 -21.64
C SER A 393 -18.96 -19.78 -22.23
N GLU A 394 -19.50 -18.65 -21.76
CA GLU A 394 -20.75 -18.04 -22.27
C GLU A 394 -20.55 -17.01 -23.39
N LYS A 395 -19.29 -16.69 -23.75
CA LYS A 395 -18.97 -15.70 -24.79
C LYS A 395 -18.86 -16.39 -26.16
N SER A 396 -19.61 -15.89 -27.15
CA SER A 396 -19.74 -16.46 -28.50
C SER A 396 -18.42 -16.57 -29.27
N SER A 397 -17.64 -15.49 -29.31
CA SER A 397 -16.36 -15.44 -30.02
C SER A 397 -15.20 -15.38 -29.05
N VAL A 398 -14.66 -16.55 -28.71
CA VAL A 398 -13.47 -16.74 -27.86
C VAL A 398 -12.52 -17.69 -28.56
N GLN A 399 -11.25 -17.31 -28.68
CA GLN A 399 -10.21 -18.24 -29.14
C GLN A 399 -9.61 -19.00 -27.96
N ARG A 400 -9.37 -18.29 -26.86
CA ARG A 400 -8.77 -18.83 -25.64
C ARG A 400 -9.59 -18.44 -24.43
N ASN A 401 -10.05 -19.43 -23.67
CA ASN A 401 -10.59 -19.20 -22.34
C ASN A 401 -9.43 -19.19 -21.33
N LEU A 402 -8.85 -18.01 -21.10
CA LEU A 402 -7.65 -17.86 -20.26
C LEU A 402 -7.91 -18.25 -18.79
N PHE A 403 -9.14 -18.10 -18.31
CA PHE A 403 -9.53 -18.57 -16.99
C PHE A 403 -9.46 -20.10 -16.90
N ALA A 404 -10.02 -20.81 -17.87
CA ALA A 404 -9.96 -22.28 -17.91
C ALA A 404 -8.51 -22.79 -18.04
N GLU A 405 -7.69 -22.15 -18.88
CA GLU A 405 -6.26 -22.46 -18.99
C GLU A 405 -5.54 -22.28 -17.64
N ALA A 406 -5.73 -21.13 -16.98
CA ALA A 406 -5.10 -20.81 -15.70
C ALA A 406 -5.56 -21.78 -14.59
N LYS A 407 -6.85 -22.15 -14.59
CA LYS A 407 -7.41 -23.12 -13.65
C LYS A 407 -6.75 -24.49 -13.83
N THR A 408 -6.72 -25.03 -15.05
CA THR A 408 -6.13 -26.35 -15.34
C THR A 408 -4.64 -26.40 -15.00
N ARG A 409 -3.91 -25.30 -15.23
CA ARG A 409 -2.47 -25.22 -14.92
C ARG A 409 -2.15 -24.85 -13.47
N GLY A 410 -3.17 -24.57 -12.65
CA GLY A 410 -3.00 -24.17 -11.26
C GLY A 410 -2.34 -22.80 -11.07
N PHE A 411 -2.58 -21.86 -11.98
CA PHE A 411 -2.01 -20.50 -11.98
C PHE A 411 -2.87 -19.46 -11.26
N LEU A 412 -4.07 -19.83 -10.80
CA LEU A 412 -4.94 -18.95 -10.01
C LEU A 412 -4.65 -19.12 -8.51
N VAL A 413 -4.83 -18.03 -7.75
CA VAL A 413 -4.85 -18.08 -6.28
C VAL A 413 -5.92 -19.08 -5.83
N LYS A 414 -5.63 -19.87 -4.77
CA LYS A 414 -6.46 -20.99 -4.33
C LYS A 414 -7.04 -20.77 -2.92
N ARG A 415 -8.18 -21.40 -2.67
CA ARG A 415 -8.73 -21.64 -1.34
C ARG A 415 -7.98 -22.79 -0.64
N PRO A 416 -8.12 -22.97 0.68
CA PRO A 416 -7.50 -24.09 1.40
C PRO A 416 -7.89 -25.49 0.88
N ASN A 417 -9.06 -25.62 0.24
CA ASN A 417 -9.52 -26.87 -0.39
C ASN A 417 -8.93 -27.11 -1.80
N GLY A 418 -8.05 -26.23 -2.28
CA GLY A 418 -7.38 -26.36 -3.59
C GLY A 418 -8.12 -25.74 -4.78
N GLU A 419 -9.39 -25.38 -4.63
CA GLU A 419 -10.17 -24.72 -5.68
C GLU A 419 -9.75 -23.26 -5.89
N PRO A 420 -9.92 -22.67 -7.09
CA PRO A 420 -9.66 -21.26 -7.32
C PRO A 420 -10.40 -20.34 -6.34
N TYR A 421 -9.68 -19.34 -5.83
CA TYR A 421 -10.23 -18.26 -5.04
C TYR A 421 -10.85 -17.23 -5.98
N LEU A 422 -12.16 -17.36 -6.18
CA LEU A 422 -12.93 -16.45 -7.02
C LEU A 422 -13.37 -15.21 -6.25
N LEU A 423 -13.12 -14.04 -6.84
CA LEU A 423 -13.48 -12.72 -6.33
C LEU A 423 -14.69 -12.17 -7.09
N ARG A 424 -15.71 -11.73 -6.35
CA ARG A 424 -16.93 -11.17 -6.91
C ARG A 424 -16.71 -9.71 -7.33
N SER A 425 -16.81 -9.40 -8.62
CA SER A 425 -16.56 -8.06 -9.18
C SER A 425 -17.83 -7.35 -9.69
N THR A 426 -18.96 -7.58 -9.01
CA THR A 426 -20.37 -7.18 -9.27
C THR A 426 -21.27 -8.39 -9.53
N ASP A 427 -21.55 -8.70 -10.79
CA ASP A 427 -22.45 -9.76 -11.25
C ASP A 427 -21.71 -11.01 -11.71
N PHE A 428 -20.39 -10.94 -11.76
CA PHE A 428 -19.52 -12.05 -12.16
C PHE A 428 -18.39 -12.27 -11.16
N ASP A 429 -17.82 -13.47 -11.27
CA ASP A 429 -16.68 -13.92 -10.49
C ASP A 429 -15.43 -13.94 -11.36
N ALA A 430 -14.29 -13.58 -10.78
CA ALA A 430 -13.01 -13.57 -11.45
C ALA A 430 -11.94 -14.32 -10.63
N GLY A 431 -11.13 -15.13 -11.32
CA GLY A 431 -9.93 -15.72 -10.77
C GLY A 431 -8.79 -14.70 -10.75
N LEU A 432 -8.03 -14.66 -9.66
CA LEU A 432 -6.82 -13.83 -9.55
C LEU A 432 -5.58 -14.65 -9.94
N LEU A 433 -4.73 -14.10 -10.80
CA LEU A 433 -3.42 -14.67 -11.11
C LEU A 433 -2.56 -14.79 -9.85
N ASP A 434 -2.02 -15.99 -9.59
CA ASP A 434 -1.00 -16.18 -8.57
C ASP A 434 0.36 -15.72 -9.11
N ILE A 435 0.67 -14.44 -8.91
CA ILE A 435 1.95 -13.88 -9.29
C ILE A 435 3.12 -14.39 -8.43
N THR A 436 2.89 -15.13 -7.35
CA THR A 436 3.99 -15.75 -6.59
C THR A 436 4.56 -16.97 -7.32
N ASN A 437 3.71 -17.63 -8.13
CA ASN A 437 4.09 -18.75 -8.99
C ASN A 437 4.91 -18.28 -10.20
N PRO A 438 6.20 -18.67 -10.34
CA PRO A 438 7.04 -18.26 -11.46
C PRO A 438 6.51 -18.70 -12.83
N ALA A 439 5.89 -19.88 -12.93
CA ALA A 439 5.33 -20.37 -14.19
C ALA A 439 4.10 -19.55 -14.62
N ALA A 440 3.26 -19.15 -13.66
CA ALA A 440 2.12 -18.25 -13.92
C ALA A 440 2.59 -16.88 -14.42
N ARG A 441 3.69 -16.36 -13.87
CA ARG A 441 4.31 -15.11 -14.34
C ARG A 441 4.81 -15.21 -15.78
N ILE A 442 5.50 -16.30 -16.14
CA ILE A 442 5.98 -16.52 -17.51
C ILE A 442 4.78 -16.63 -18.48
N TRP A 443 3.77 -17.42 -18.13
CA TRP A 443 2.57 -17.57 -18.93
C TRP A 443 1.84 -16.23 -19.17
N MET A 444 1.72 -15.38 -18.14
CA MET A 444 1.14 -14.06 -18.29
C MET A 444 2.01 -13.12 -19.15
N GLN A 445 3.34 -13.21 -19.05
CA GLN A 445 4.23 -12.48 -19.97
C GLN A 445 4.01 -12.89 -21.42
N ASP A 446 3.80 -14.18 -21.68
CA ASP A 446 3.57 -14.68 -23.03
C ASP A 446 2.20 -14.23 -23.56
N ILE A 447 1.15 -14.21 -22.73
CA ILE A 447 -0.13 -13.57 -23.08
C ILE A 447 0.06 -12.09 -23.45
N ILE A 448 0.83 -11.33 -22.65
CA ILE A 448 1.10 -9.92 -22.96
C ILE A 448 1.84 -9.79 -24.30
N LYS A 449 2.83 -10.65 -24.60
CA LYS A 449 3.54 -10.61 -25.88
C LYS A 449 2.62 -10.98 -27.05
N GLU A 450 1.85 -12.05 -26.92
CA GLU A 450 1.02 -12.62 -27.98
C GLU A 450 -0.25 -11.79 -28.23
N GLN A 451 -1.00 -11.50 -27.17
CA GLN A 451 -2.36 -10.97 -27.28
C GLN A 451 -2.43 -9.45 -27.14
N VAL A 452 -1.48 -8.83 -26.43
CA VAL A 452 -1.47 -7.37 -26.19
C VAL A 452 -0.50 -6.68 -27.16
N VAL A 453 0.76 -7.12 -27.19
CA VAL A 453 1.76 -6.58 -28.12
C VAL A 453 1.52 -7.09 -29.54
N GLY A 454 1.14 -8.37 -29.71
CA GLY A 454 0.92 -8.97 -31.02
C GLY A 454 -0.21 -8.35 -31.83
N VAL A 455 -1.23 -7.77 -31.18
CA VAL A 455 -2.30 -7.01 -31.87
C VAL A 455 -1.87 -5.60 -32.24
N GLY A 456 -0.63 -5.22 -31.94
CA GLY A 456 -0.02 -3.93 -32.31
C GLY A 456 -0.33 -2.78 -31.35
N ALA A 457 -0.87 -3.07 -30.16
CA ALA A 457 -1.06 -2.04 -29.13
C ALA A 457 0.29 -1.56 -28.60
N ARG A 458 0.40 -0.26 -28.32
CA ARG A 458 1.61 0.31 -27.70
C ARG A 458 1.57 0.04 -26.21
N VAL A 459 2.42 -0.88 -25.76
CA VAL A 459 2.60 -1.22 -24.35
C VAL A 459 3.84 -0.51 -23.81
N ALA A 460 3.81 -0.05 -22.56
CA ALA A 460 5.03 0.43 -21.90
C ALA A 460 6.09 -0.70 -21.92
N PRO A 461 7.33 -0.47 -22.40
CA PRO A 461 8.27 -1.57 -22.70
C PRO A 461 8.75 -2.44 -21.49
N ARG A 462 8.19 -2.24 -20.28
CA ARG A 462 8.47 -3.02 -19.06
C ARG A 462 7.25 -3.78 -18.50
N CYS A 463 6.06 -3.71 -19.10
CA CYS A 463 4.93 -4.56 -18.66
C CYS A 463 5.30 -6.05 -18.68
N VAL A 464 6.14 -6.47 -19.63
CA VAL A 464 6.69 -7.84 -19.72
C VAL A 464 7.76 -8.12 -18.64
N ALA A 465 8.50 -7.12 -18.18
CA ALA A 465 9.61 -7.30 -17.24
C ALA A 465 9.21 -7.21 -15.75
N LEU A 466 8.09 -6.57 -15.42
CA LEU A 466 7.60 -6.40 -14.04
C LEU A 466 7.30 -7.76 -13.37
N LEU A 467 6.82 -8.73 -14.14
CA LEU A 467 6.61 -10.12 -13.70
C LEU A 467 7.94 -10.89 -13.47
N GLY A 468 9.09 -10.37 -13.91
CA GLY A 468 10.39 -11.00 -13.61
C GLY A 468 10.93 -10.70 -12.21
N ARG A 469 10.58 -9.54 -11.62
CA ARG A 469 11.20 -9.05 -10.37
C ARG A 469 10.50 -9.48 -9.08
N VAL A 470 9.25 -9.92 -9.14
CA VAL A 470 8.47 -10.37 -7.96
C VAL A 470 9.11 -11.59 -7.27
N GLY A 471 9.93 -12.37 -7.98
CA GLY A 471 10.59 -13.57 -7.44
C GLY A 471 11.63 -13.33 -6.35
N ASN A 472 12.27 -12.16 -6.29
CA ASN A 472 13.34 -11.91 -5.30
C ASN A 472 12.83 -11.34 -3.97
N ALA A 473 11.56 -10.93 -3.89
CA ALA A 473 10.99 -10.32 -2.69
C ALA A 473 10.18 -11.30 -1.82
N VAL A 474 9.83 -12.48 -2.35
CA VAL A 474 9.03 -13.51 -1.65
C VAL A 474 9.90 -14.69 -1.18
N SER A 475 11.19 -14.72 -1.55
CA SER A 475 12.12 -15.81 -1.25
C SER A 475 13.26 -15.42 -0.30
N GLN A 476 13.06 -14.46 0.61
CA GLN A 476 14.00 -14.15 1.69
C GLN A 476 13.31 -14.13 3.04
#